data_AF-A0A380DJ89-F1
#
_entry.id   AF-A0A380DJ89-F1
#
_cell.length_a   1.000
_cell.length_b   1.000
_cell.length_c   1.000
_cell.angle_alpha   90.00
_cell.angle_beta   90.00
_cell.angle_gamma   90.00
#
_symmetry.space_group_name_H-M   'P 1'
#
loop_
_entity.id
_entity.type
_entity.pdbx_description
1 polymer ?
#
loop_
_entity_poly.entity_id
_entity_poly.type
_entity_poly.pdbx_seq_one_letter_code
_entity_poly.pdbx_strand_id
1 'polypeptide(L)' 'MTMVMGTSTCHLMLNEMQHQVPGISGSVKGAIIPELFAYEAGQSAVGDLFEYVAKQAPKSYVDEAANRNMDCI' A
#
# COMPACT_ATOMS: atom_id res chain seq x y z
N MET A 1 -5.34 11.04 8.15
CA MET A 1 -5.27 9.96 7.15
C MET A 1 -4.56 8.79 7.80
N THR A 2 -5.12 7.59 7.67
CA THR A 2 -4.55 6.34 8.19
C THR A 2 -4.21 5.45 7.01
N MET A 3 -3.01 4.86 7.02
CA MET A 3 -2.59 3.92 5.98
C MET A 3 -2.48 2.52 6.58
N VAL A 4 -3.12 1.55 5.92
CA VAL A 4 -2.98 0.12 6.23
C VAL A 4 -2.05 -0.45 5.18
N MET A 5 -0.79 -0.68 5.57
CA MET A 5 0.31 -1.02 4.67
C MET A 5 0.62 -2.52 4.71
N GLY A 6 0.87 -3.11 3.54
CA GLY A 6 1.26 -4.49 3.34
C GLY A 6 1.68 -4.75 1.89
N THR A 7 1.25 -5.87 1.31
CA THR A 7 1.42 -6.19 -0.12
C THR A 7 0.91 -5.04 -1.02
N SER A 8 -0.23 -4.48 -0.65
CA SER A 8 -0.83 -3.24 -1.15
C SER A 8 -0.93 -2.19 -0.04
N THR A 9 -1.51 -1.01 -0.31
CA THR A 9 -1.81 -0.03 0.75
C THR A 9 -3.20 0.56 0.59
N CYS A 10 -3.99 0.47 1.67
CA CYS A 10 -5.29 1.14 1.79
C CYS A 10 -5.13 2.47 2.53
N HIS A 11 -5.66 3.54 1.96
CA HIS A 11 -5.63 4.91 2.50
C HIS A 11 -7.04 5.27 2.96
N LEU A 12 -7.16 5.51 4.27
CA LEU A 12 -8.42 5.83 4.91
C LEU A 12 -8.40 7.28 5.40
N MET A 13 -9.47 8.01 5.11
CA MET A 13 -9.68 9.37 5.58
C MET A 13 -11.12 9.55 6.05
N LEU A 14 -11.33 10.46 7.00
CA LEU A 14 -12.64 10.81 7.51
C LEU A 14 -12.87 12.31 7.34
N ASN A 15 -14.11 12.70 7.00
CA ASN A 15 -14.53 14.09 6.93
C ASN A 15 -16.02 14.20 7.32
N GLU A 16 -16.44 15.33 7.89
CA GLU A 16 -17.84 15.63 8.20
C GLU A 16 -18.68 15.86 6.94
N MET A 17 -18.08 16.40 5.88
CA MET A 17 -18.74 16.65 4.60
C MET A 17 -18.29 15.64 3.53
N GLN A 18 -19.19 15.34 2.59
CA GLN A 18 -18.86 14.54 1.41
C GLN A 18 -18.26 15.40 0.31
N HIS A 19 -17.13 14.97 -0.24
CA HIS A 19 -16.45 15.57 -1.37
C HIS A 19 -16.24 14.51 -2.46
N GLN A 20 -16.41 14.91 -3.72
CA GLN A 20 -16.07 14.05 -4.85
C GLN A 20 -14.56 14.13 -5.07
N VAL A 21 -13.88 12.98 -4.94
CA VAL A 21 -12.44 12.86 -5.16
C VAL A 21 -12.22 11.89 -6.31
N PRO A 22 -11.71 12.33 -7.47
CA PRO A 22 -11.44 11.43 -8.58
C PRO A 22 -10.42 10.34 -8.21
N GLY A 23 -10.69 9.10 -8.63
CA GLY A 23 -9.74 8.00 -8.52
C GLY A 23 -9.68 7.31 -7.15
N ILE A 24 -10.54 7.68 -6.20
CA ILE A 24 -10.73 6.89 -4.96
C ILE A 24 -11.70 5.73 -5.20
N SER A 25 -11.66 4.73 -4.33
CA SER A 25 -12.60 3.60 -4.37
C SER A 25 -14.02 4.05 -4.04
N GLY A 26 -14.17 4.93 -3.05
CA GLY A 26 -15.46 5.50 -2.70
C GLY A 26 -15.44 6.35 -1.43
N SER A 27 -16.59 6.98 -1.17
CA SER A 27 -16.87 7.67 0.09
C SER A 27 -18.28 7.31 0.61
N VAL A 28 -18.36 6.84 1.86
CA VAL A 28 -19.62 6.34 2.45
C VAL A 28 -19.77 6.87 3.88
N LYS A 29 -20.94 7.46 4.18
CA LYS A 29 -21.24 7.95 5.54
C LYS A 29 -21.39 6.78 6.50
N GLY A 30 -20.76 6.87 7.66
CA GLY A 30 -20.92 5.91 8.74
C GLY A 30 -20.18 4.58 8.55
N ALA A 31 -19.38 4.41 7.49
CA ALA A 31 -18.72 3.13 7.22
C ALA A 31 -17.58 2.80 8.20
N ILE A 32 -16.97 3.81 8.83
CA ILE A 32 -15.94 3.63 9.88
C ILE A 32 -16.39 4.29 11.18
N ILE A 33 -16.74 5.58 11.14
CA ILE A 33 -17.32 6.32 12.28
C ILE A 33 -18.72 6.79 11.87
N PRO A 34 -19.78 6.51 12.66
CA PRO A 34 -21.18 6.74 12.29
C PRO A 34 -21.51 8.13 11.69
N GLU A 35 -20.96 9.20 12.25
CA GLU A 35 -21.28 10.57 11.84
C GLU A 35 -20.41 11.12 10.69
N LEU A 36 -19.35 10.40 10.30
CA LEU A 36 -18.37 10.87 9.32
C LEU A 36 -18.48 10.12 8.00
N PHE A 37 -18.15 10.80 6.91
CA PHE A 37 -17.87 10.15 5.63
C PHE A 37 -16.50 9.51 5.70
N ALA A 38 -16.46 8.19 5.49
CA ALA A 38 -15.24 7.44 5.32
C ALA A 38 -14.87 7.40 3.84
N TYR A 39 -13.63 7.74 3.53
CA TYR A 39 -13.05 7.72 2.20
C TYR A 39 -12.02 6.61 2.13
N GLU A 40 -12.05 5.87 1.03
CA GLU A 40 -11.11 4.80 0.76
C GLU A 40 -10.44 5.01 -0.59
N ALA A 41 -9.12 4.94 -0.62
CA ALA A 41 -8.33 4.82 -1.84
C ALA A 41 -7.27 3.72 -1.69
N GLY A 42 -6.96 3.04 -2.79
CA GLY A 42 -5.98 1.95 -2.81
C GLY A 42 -4.77 2.25 -3.67
N GLN A 43 -3.58 1.92 -3.18
CA GLN A 43 -2.42 1.63 -4.01
C GLN A 43 -2.30 0.12 -4.13
N SER A 44 -2.52 -0.42 -5.34
CA SER A 44 -2.68 -1.86 -5.56
C SER A 44 -1.44 -2.69 -5.25
N ALA A 45 -0.24 -2.13 -5.42
CA ALA A 45 1.02 -2.82 -5.13
C ALA A 45 1.99 -1.84 -4.47
N VAL A 46 2.45 -2.20 -3.27
CA VAL A 46 3.49 -1.48 -2.52
C VAL A 46 4.54 -2.47 -2.06
N GLY A 47 4.23 -3.31 -1.07
CA GLY A 47 5.11 -4.42 -0.67
C GLY A 47 5.39 -5.38 -1.81
N ASP A 48 4.37 -5.73 -2.60
CA ASP A 48 4.52 -6.62 -3.76
C ASP A 48 5.46 -6.02 -4.81
N LEU A 49 5.44 -4.69 -4.98
CA LEU A 49 6.32 -4.03 -5.92
C LEU A 49 7.78 -4.05 -5.42
N PHE A 50 7.99 -3.86 -4.12
CA PHE A 50 9.33 -3.98 -3.53
C PHE A 50 9.86 -5.40 -3.65
N GLU A 51 9.05 -6.42 -3.34
CA GLU A 51 9.41 -7.82 -3.50
C GLU A 51 9.72 -8.15 -4.96
N TYR A 52 8.88 -7.70 -5.89
CA TYR A 52 9.10 -7.90 -7.32
C TYR A 52 10.43 -7.31 -7.79
N VAL A 53 10.74 -6.07 -7.41
CA VAL A 53 11.99 -5.39 -7.77
C VAL A 53 13.20 -6.09 -7.14
N ALA A 54 13.12 -6.52 -5.88
CA ALA A 54 14.17 -7.29 -5.23
C ALA A 54 14.49 -8.60 -6.01
N LYS A 55 13.45 -9.28 -6.50
CA LYS A 55 13.58 -10.47 -7.36
C LYS A 55 14.22 -10.20 -8.72
N GLN A 56 14.29 -8.94 -9.18
CA GLN A 56 14.96 -8.57 -10.43
C GLN A 56 16.43 -8.18 -10.23
N ALA A 57 17.02 -8.37 -9.05
CA ALA A 57 18.41 -8.04 -8.80
C ALA A 57 19.36 -8.76 -9.77
N PRO A 58 20.42 -8.10 -10.29
CA PRO A 58 21.40 -8.74 -11.15
C PRO A 58 22.05 -9.95 -10.45
N LYS A 59 22.31 -11.01 -11.22
CA LYS A 59 22.89 -12.25 -10.69
C LYS A 59 24.16 -12.04 -9.86
N SER A 60 25.02 -11.09 -10.23
CA SER A 60 26.24 -10.79 -9.47
C SER A 60 25.97 -10.39 -8.01
N TYR A 61 24.88 -9.65 -7.76
CA TYR A 61 24.50 -9.25 -6.40
C TYR A 61 23.87 -10.40 -5.62
N VAL A 62 23.08 -11.23 -6.29
CA VAL A 62 22.50 -12.44 -5.68
C VAL A 62 23.60 -13.42 -5.27
N ASP A 63 24.59 -13.63 -6.14
CA ASP A 63 25.73 -14.50 -5.87
C ASP A 63 26.62 -13.92 -4.74
N GLU A 64 26.82 -12.60 -4.70
CA GLU A 64 27.54 -11.94 -3.61
C GLU A 64 26.81 -12.10 -2.26
N ALA A 65 25.49 -11.89 -2.23
CA ALA A 65 24.69 -12.06 -1.02
C ALA A 65 24.79 -13.51 -0.50
N ALA A 66 24.67 -14.50 -1.38
CA ALA A 66 24.83 -15.91 -1.03
C ALA A 66 26.23 -16.22 -0.46
N ASN A 67 27.30 -15.70 -1.07
CA ASN A 67 28.67 -15.85 -0.58
C ASN A 67 28.87 -15.23 0.82
N ARG A 68 28.05 -14.24 1.17
CA ARG A 68 28.05 -13.56 2.47
C ARG A 68 27.08 -14.16 3.48
N ASN A 69 26.41 -15.28 3.16
CA ASN A 69 25.31 -15.86 3.95
C ASN A 69 24.21 -14.83 4.28
N MET A 70 23.94 -13.93 3.34
CA MET A 70 22.86 -12.95 3.43
C MET A 70 21.72 -13.40 2.53
N ASP A 71 20.49 -13.26 3.01
CA ASP A 71 19.34 -13.46 2.15
C ASP A 71 19.21 -12.27 1.21
N CYS A 72 19.04 -12.56 -0.08
CA CYS A 72 18.82 -11.52 -1.07
C CYS A 72 17.31 -11.22 -1.21
N ILE A 73 16.44 -12.12 -0.71
CA ILE A 73 14.97 -12.09 -0.75
C ILE A 73 14.40 -12.93 0.40
#